data_AF-A0A414YPW3-F1
#
_entry.id   AF-A0A414YPW3-F1
#
_cell.length_a   1.000
_cell.length_b   1.000
_cell.length_c   1.000
_cell.angle_alpha   90.00
_cell.angle_beta   90.00
_cell.angle_gamma   90.00
#
_symmetry.space_group_name_H-M   'P 1'
#
loop_
_entity.id
_entity.type
_entity.pdbx_description
1 polymer ?
#
loop_
_entity_poly.entity_id
_entity_poly.type
_entity_poly.pdbx_seq_one_letter_code
_entity_poly.pdbx_strand_id
1 'polypeptide(L)'
;MENLKNLVLAASQKVEMNGVTDIKKLYPDSIVFDSIEEFEQHVIDRAVEYIVCNYPYEEDYTSGTWMFSTACDCEGDWIFLIDGDYRLMDYCNVSDTNVSNVKHAIWENNIEKFNDRLSEELEIKTNVDTSTHIIEGKEVTISTIEVLSKESE
;
A
#
# COMPACT_ATOMS: atom_id res chain seq x y z
N MET A 1 -15.62 1.91 -3.82
CA MET A 1 -14.33 2.10 -3.13
C MET A 1 -14.45 3.21 -2.12
N GLU A 2 -14.06 2.95 -0.87
CA GLU A 2 -13.91 4.01 0.13
C GLU A 2 -12.80 4.98 -0.31
N ASN A 3 -12.94 6.25 0.06
CA ASN A 3 -11.93 7.26 -0.24
C ASN A 3 -10.65 6.98 0.58
N LEU A 4 -9.51 6.75 -0.08
CA LEU A 4 -8.23 6.43 0.57
C LEU A 4 -7.83 7.45 1.62
N LYS A 5 -8.14 8.75 1.41
CA LYS A 5 -7.95 9.80 2.41
C LYS A 5 -8.66 9.49 3.73
N ASN A 6 -9.91 9.02 3.67
CA ASN A 6 -10.70 8.72 4.86
C ASN A 6 -10.17 7.49 5.59
N LEU A 7 -9.70 6.49 4.84
CA LEU A 7 -9.05 5.31 5.40
C LEU A 7 -7.76 5.68 6.14
N VAL A 8 -6.91 6.52 5.53
CA VAL A 8 -5.70 7.04 6.16
C VAL A 8 -6.05 7.83 7.43
N LEU A 9 -7.06 8.71 7.38
CA LEU A 9 -7.51 9.45 8.57
C LEU A 9 -8.00 8.53 9.69
N ALA A 10 -8.69 7.43 9.38
CA ALA A 10 -9.16 6.45 10.36
C ALA A 10 -8.02 5.59 10.95
N ALA A 11 -6.97 5.34 10.17
CA ALA A 11 -5.79 4.59 10.58
C ALA A 11 -4.72 5.44 11.29
N SER A 12 -4.85 6.77 11.24
CA SER A 12 -3.82 7.68 11.75
C SER A 12 -4.21 8.39 13.04
N GLN A 13 -3.21 8.69 13.87
CA GLN A 13 -3.34 9.51 15.06
C GLN A 13 -2.93 10.95 14.75
N LYS A 14 -3.58 11.94 15.39
CA LYS A 14 -3.19 13.35 15.25
C LYS A 14 -1.87 13.60 15.97
N VAL A 15 -0.95 14.31 15.32
CA VAL A 15 0.32 14.73 15.92
C VAL A 15 0.14 16.07 16.64
N GLU A 16 0.56 16.14 17.90
CA GLU A 16 0.56 17.36 18.69
C GLU A 16 1.88 18.12 18.55
N MET A 17 1.85 19.27 17.88
CA MET A 17 3.05 20.05 17.54
C MET A 17 3.67 20.83 18.71
N ASN A 18 2.94 21.08 19.81
CA ASN A 18 3.43 21.71 21.05
C ASN A 18 4.44 22.88 20.88
N GLY A 19 4.16 23.81 19.97
CA GLY A 19 5.03 24.98 19.72
C GLY A 19 6.23 24.73 18.82
N VAL A 20 6.38 23.51 18.28
CA VAL A 20 7.31 23.19 17.20
C VAL A 20 6.70 23.58 15.87
N THR A 21 7.46 24.27 15.01
CA THR A 21 7.01 24.76 13.70
C THR A 21 7.44 23.87 12.54
N ASP A 22 8.23 22.84 12.82
CA ASP A 22 8.84 21.96 11.84
C ASP A 22 8.73 20.51 12.33
N ILE A 23 7.89 19.72 11.65
CA ILE A 23 7.58 18.34 12.02
C ILE A 23 8.83 17.45 12.06
N LYS A 24 9.83 17.73 11.20
CA LYS A 24 11.08 16.98 11.15
C LYS A 24 11.93 17.16 12.40
N LYS A 25 11.67 18.16 13.25
CA LYS A 25 12.32 18.26 14.56
C LYS A 25 11.77 17.28 15.57
N LEU A 26 10.50 16.88 15.44
CA LEU A 26 9.86 15.88 16.28
C LEU A 26 10.15 14.46 15.75
N TYR A 27 10.14 14.31 14.43
CA TYR A 27 10.32 13.03 13.74
C TYR A 27 11.37 13.16 12.63
N PRO A 28 12.67 13.17 12.97
CA PRO A 28 13.75 13.45 12.01
C PRO A 28 13.81 12.43 10.87
N ASP A 29 13.58 11.16 11.20
CA ASP A 29 13.70 10.05 10.25
C ASP A 29 12.37 9.69 9.58
N SER A 30 11.31 10.46 9.85
CA SER A 30 9.99 10.20 9.23
C SER A 30 9.98 10.39 7.73
N ILE A 31 9.05 9.77 7.02
CA ILE A 31 8.63 10.22 5.70
C ILE A 31 7.40 11.09 5.89
N VAL A 32 7.37 12.26 5.24
CA VAL A 32 6.22 13.18 5.29
C VAL A 32 5.58 13.20 3.91
N PHE A 33 4.33 12.79 3.83
CA PHE A 33 3.51 12.82 2.61
C PHE A 33 2.62 14.06 2.62
N ASP A 34 2.74 14.89 1.60
CA ASP A 34 1.94 16.12 1.46
C ASP A 34 0.63 15.87 0.70
N SER A 35 0.46 14.69 0.11
CA SER A 35 -0.74 14.28 -0.60
C SER A 35 -0.98 12.77 -0.50
N ILE A 36 -2.24 12.36 -0.72
CA ILE A 36 -2.59 10.94 -0.75
C ILE A 36 -2.01 10.26 -1.98
N GLU A 37 -1.93 10.99 -3.09
CA GLU A 37 -1.37 10.51 -4.35
C GLU A 37 0.13 10.21 -4.23
N GLU A 38 0.89 11.06 -3.52
CA GLU A 38 2.32 10.83 -3.24
C GLU A 38 2.52 9.57 -2.38
N PHE A 39 1.72 9.44 -1.32
CA PHE A 39 1.73 8.25 -0.46
C PHE A 39 1.40 6.98 -1.25
N GLU A 40 0.34 7.01 -2.05
CA GLU A 40 -0.10 5.89 -2.87
C GLU A 40 1.00 5.47 -3.85
N GLN A 41 1.59 6.43 -4.56
CA GLN A 41 2.70 6.17 -5.48
C GLN A 41 3.90 5.56 -4.75
N HIS A 42 4.28 6.12 -3.59
CA HIS A 42 5.40 5.61 -2.80
C HIS A 42 5.19 4.15 -2.39
N VAL A 43 3.99 3.80 -1.94
CA VAL A 43 3.64 2.42 -1.57
C VAL A 43 3.75 1.49 -2.78
N ILE A 44 3.23 1.89 -3.95
CA ILE A 44 3.29 1.07 -5.17
C ILE A 44 4.75 0.86 -5.58
N ASP A 45 5.57 1.92 -5.60
CA ASP A 45 6.99 1.83 -5.97
C ASP A 45 7.76 0.85 -5.08
N ARG A 46 7.64 1.00 -3.77
CA ARG A 46 8.33 0.14 -2.79
C ARG A 46 7.84 -1.29 -2.86
N ALA A 47 6.53 -1.49 -3.04
CA ALA A 47 5.97 -2.82 -3.17
C ALA A 47 6.50 -3.53 -4.42
N VAL A 48 6.43 -2.91 -5.61
CA VAL A 48 6.94 -3.50 -6.85
C VAL A 48 8.44 -3.84 -6.73
N GLU A 49 9.26 -2.91 -6.25
CA GLU A 49 10.70 -3.12 -6.03
C GLU A 49 10.96 -4.34 -5.14
N TYR A 50 10.26 -4.43 -4.02
CA TYR A 50 10.44 -5.53 -3.09
C TYR A 50 10.08 -6.88 -3.70
N ILE A 51 8.99 -6.97 -4.46
CA ILE A 51 8.61 -8.23 -5.11
C ILE A 51 9.60 -8.64 -6.19
N VAL A 52 10.01 -7.71 -7.04
CA VAL A 52 10.98 -8.01 -8.10
C VAL A 52 12.27 -8.58 -7.51
N CYS A 53 12.72 -8.05 -6.36
CA CYS A 53 13.92 -8.53 -5.70
C CYS A 53 13.75 -9.85 -4.94
N ASN A 54 12.59 -10.13 -4.34
CA ASN A 54 12.44 -11.22 -3.36
C ASN A 54 11.53 -12.36 -3.82
N TYR A 55 10.54 -12.07 -4.68
CA TYR A 55 9.48 -12.99 -5.11
C TYR A 55 9.21 -12.94 -6.64
N PRO A 56 10.23 -12.98 -7.50
CA PRO A 56 10.06 -12.78 -8.95
C PRO A 56 9.37 -13.93 -9.71
N TYR A 57 9.12 -15.08 -9.05
CA TYR A 57 8.63 -16.30 -9.70
C TYR A 57 7.42 -16.93 -8.99
N GLU A 58 6.64 -16.15 -8.25
CA GLU A 58 5.36 -16.67 -7.73
C GLU A 58 4.41 -16.97 -8.89
N GLU A 59 3.51 -17.92 -8.67
CA GLU A 59 2.45 -18.23 -9.63
C GLU A 59 1.36 -17.16 -9.62
N ASP A 60 1.14 -16.54 -8.45
CA ASP A 60 0.14 -15.51 -8.23
C ASP A 60 0.58 -14.47 -7.18
N TYR A 61 0.02 -13.29 -7.31
CA TYR A 61 0.32 -12.12 -6.50
C TYR A 61 -0.98 -11.55 -5.96
N THR A 62 -1.12 -11.47 -4.64
CA THR A 62 -2.37 -11.08 -3.98
C THR A 62 -2.16 -10.00 -2.93
N SER A 63 -3.23 -9.27 -2.57
CA SER A 63 -3.19 -8.37 -1.42
C SER A 63 -2.80 -9.10 -0.12
N GLY A 64 -3.17 -10.37 0.05
CA GLY A 64 -2.86 -11.16 1.24
C GLY A 64 -1.40 -11.61 1.31
N THR A 65 -0.81 -11.96 0.18
CA THR A 65 0.60 -12.36 0.08
C THR A 65 1.52 -11.14 0.30
N TRP A 66 1.06 -9.91 -0.01
CA TRP A 66 1.92 -8.74 -0.21
C TRP A 66 1.70 -7.58 0.78
N MET A 67 0.52 -7.41 1.36
CA MET A 67 0.22 -6.26 2.24
C MET A 67 1.00 -6.25 3.56
N PHE A 68 1.61 -7.36 3.96
CA PHE A 68 2.19 -7.47 5.29
C PHE A 68 3.61 -6.90 5.41
N SER A 69 4.38 -6.77 4.32
CA SER A 69 5.84 -6.51 4.45
C SER A 69 6.49 -5.60 3.40
N THR A 70 5.82 -5.26 2.30
CA THR A 70 6.53 -4.84 1.06
C THR A 70 6.87 -3.35 0.99
N ALA A 71 6.00 -2.48 1.50
CA ALA A 71 6.26 -1.03 1.56
C ALA A 71 6.56 -0.52 2.98
N CYS A 72 6.51 -1.39 4.00
CA CYS A 72 6.83 -1.00 5.37
C CYS A 72 8.30 -0.57 5.43
N ASP A 73 8.52 0.74 5.60
CA ASP A 73 9.83 1.27 5.93
C ASP A 73 10.02 1.12 7.44
N CYS A 74 10.70 0.06 7.86
CA CYS A 74 11.03 -0.18 9.26
C CYS A 74 11.97 0.89 9.84
N GLU A 75 12.49 1.81 9.02
CA GLU A 75 13.49 2.81 9.42
C GLU A 75 12.88 4.18 9.77
N GLY A 76 11.57 4.42 9.54
CA GLY A 76 10.99 5.75 9.78
C GLY A 76 9.47 5.81 9.97
N ASP A 77 9.02 6.76 10.79
CA ASP A 77 7.60 7.04 11.02
C ASP A 77 6.92 7.64 9.77
N TRP A 78 5.68 7.25 9.48
CA TRP A 78 4.95 7.77 8.31
C TRP A 78 3.97 8.85 8.73
N ILE A 79 4.21 10.06 8.22
CA ILE A 79 3.46 11.27 8.59
C ILE A 79 2.74 11.82 7.36
N PHE A 80 1.49 12.24 7.55
CA PHE A 80 0.64 12.82 6.51
C PHE A 80 0.26 14.25 6.88
N LEU A 81 0.43 15.19 5.96
CA LEU A 81 -0.12 16.54 6.07
C LEU A 81 -1.49 16.58 5.42
N ILE A 82 -2.55 16.42 6.21
CA ILE A 82 -3.93 16.34 5.71
C ILE A 82 -4.76 17.47 6.30
N ASP A 83 -5.35 18.29 5.44
CA ASP A 83 -6.22 19.42 5.82
C ASP A 83 -5.56 20.38 6.83
N GLY A 84 -4.23 20.54 6.74
CA GLY A 84 -3.43 21.40 7.62
C GLY A 84 -3.01 20.77 8.95
N ASP A 85 -3.39 19.52 9.22
CA ASP A 85 -2.98 18.75 10.39
C ASP A 85 -1.98 17.66 10.02
N TYR A 86 -0.96 17.45 10.87
CA TYR A 86 -0.09 16.28 10.77
C TYR A 86 -0.74 15.06 11.41
N ARG A 87 -0.65 13.92 10.72
CA ARG A 87 -1.19 12.63 11.13
C ARG A 87 -0.09 11.58 11.07
N LEU A 88 0.03 10.74 12.09
CA LEU A 88 0.98 9.63 12.16
C LEU A 88 0.23 8.31 11.95
N MET A 89 0.69 7.49 11.01
CA MET A 89 0.19 6.12 10.84
C MET A 89 1.32 5.13 11.09
N ASP A 90 1.09 4.18 11.98
CA ASP A 90 1.93 2.99 12.06
C ASP A 90 1.52 2.03 10.92
N TYR A 91 2.05 2.29 9.71
CA TYR A 91 1.71 1.51 8.52
C TYR A 91 2.11 0.03 8.64
N CYS A 92 3.06 -0.28 9.53
CA CYS A 92 3.55 -1.62 9.76
C CYS A 92 2.69 -2.40 10.77
N ASN A 93 1.76 -1.75 11.47
CA ASN A 93 0.87 -2.41 12.41
C ASN A 93 -0.22 -3.23 11.70
N VAL A 94 0.13 -4.47 11.37
CA VAL A 94 -0.78 -5.44 10.73
C VAL A 94 -1.93 -5.90 11.63
N SER A 95 -1.85 -5.65 12.94
CA SER A 95 -2.95 -5.96 13.87
C SER A 95 -4.04 -4.89 13.89
N ASP A 96 -3.77 -3.71 13.32
CA ASP A 96 -4.75 -2.65 13.14
C ASP A 96 -5.56 -2.89 11.86
N THR A 97 -6.87 -3.07 12.03
CA THR A 97 -7.80 -3.28 10.92
C THR A 97 -7.92 -2.07 10.00
N ASN A 98 -7.76 -0.84 10.53
CA ASN A 98 -7.82 0.37 9.71
C ASN A 98 -6.58 0.47 8.80
N VAL A 99 -5.40 0.15 9.33
CA VAL A 99 -4.17 0.06 8.52
C VAL A 99 -4.31 -1.02 7.44
N SER A 100 -4.87 -2.17 7.81
CA SER A 100 -5.15 -3.25 6.85
C SER A 100 -6.11 -2.80 5.74
N ASN A 101 -7.13 -2.00 6.07
CA ASN A 101 -8.05 -1.44 5.08
C ASN A 101 -7.37 -0.44 4.13
N VAL A 102 -6.46 0.40 4.62
CA VAL A 102 -5.66 1.32 3.78
C VAL A 102 -4.86 0.53 2.74
N LYS A 103 -4.12 -0.48 3.19
CA LYS A 103 -3.30 -1.32 2.33
C LYS A 103 -4.13 -2.04 1.25
N HIS A 104 -5.29 -2.56 1.65
CA HIS A 104 -6.17 -3.28 0.73
C HIS A 104 -6.76 -2.33 -0.31
N ALA A 105 -7.18 -1.14 0.12
CA ALA A 105 -7.65 -0.12 -0.80
C ALA A 105 -6.58 0.30 -1.81
N ILE A 106 -5.31 0.47 -1.41
CA ILE A 106 -4.23 0.79 -2.36
C ILE A 106 -4.08 -0.32 -3.41
N TRP A 107 -4.11 -1.58 -3.00
CA TRP A 107 -4.03 -2.72 -3.91
C TRP A 107 -5.19 -2.73 -4.92
N GLU A 108 -6.43 -2.76 -4.42
CA GLU A 108 -7.63 -2.86 -5.26
C GLU A 108 -7.79 -1.64 -6.18
N ASN A 109 -7.48 -0.43 -5.69
CA ASN A 109 -7.59 0.80 -6.48
C ASN A 109 -6.54 0.86 -7.60
N ASN A 110 -5.42 0.15 -7.48
CA ASN A 110 -4.27 0.26 -8.38
C ASN A 110 -3.83 -1.08 -9.00
N ILE A 111 -4.70 -2.09 -8.99
CA ILE A 111 -4.34 -3.44 -9.43
C ILE A 111 -3.75 -3.48 -10.84
N GLU A 112 -4.34 -2.73 -11.78
CA GLU A 112 -3.85 -2.65 -13.16
C GLU A 112 -2.43 -2.06 -13.23
N LYS A 113 -2.15 -1.06 -12.40
CA LYS A 113 -0.82 -0.44 -12.33
C LYS A 113 0.21 -1.37 -11.68
N PHE A 114 -0.19 -2.14 -10.68
CA PHE A 114 0.65 -3.22 -10.15
C PHE A 114 0.94 -4.25 -11.24
N ASN A 115 -0.09 -4.72 -11.94
CA ASN A 115 0.03 -5.69 -13.02
C ASN A 115 1.00 -5.23 -14.12
N ASP A 116 0.79 -4.02 -14.65
CA ASP A 116 1.61 -3.48 -15.73
C ASP A 116 3.09 -3.40 -15.32
N ARG A 117 3.36 -2.88 -14.12
CA ARG A 117 4.72 -2.73 -13.62
C ARG A 117 5.40 -4.05 -13.31
N LEU A 118 4.68 -5.02 -12.74
CA LEU A 118 5.25 -6.34 -12.48
C LEU A 118 5.54 -7.08 -13.77
N SER A 119 4.63 -6.99 -14.75
CA SER A 119 4.85 -7.55 -16.09
C SER A 119 6.08 -6.95 -16.76
N GLU A 120 6.26 -5.63 -16.66
CA GLU A 120 7.42 -4.91 -17.21
C GLU A 120 8.72 -5.28 -16.51
N GLU A 121 8.80 -5.15 -15.18
CA GLU A 121 10.03 -5.35 -14.41
C GLU A 121 10.52 -6.80 -14.39
N LEU A 122 9.58 -7.77 -14.42
CA LEU A 122 9.92 -9.19 -14.43
C LEU A 122 10.05 -9.78 -15.84
N GLU A 123 9.70 -9.02 -16.87
CA GLU A 123 9.61 -9.51 -18.26
C GLU A 123 8.76 -10.79 -18.39
N ILE A 124 7.64 -10.84 -17.65
CA ILE A 124 6.68 -11.95 -17.66
C ILE A 124 5.29 -11.48 -18.06
N LYS A 125 4.51 -12.37 -18.64
CA LYS A 125 3.11 -12.08 -18.95
C LYS A 125 2.27 -12.31 -17.71
N THR A 126 1.46 -11.34 -17.35
CA THR A 126 0.54 -11.44 -16.20
C THR A 126 -0.89 -11.14 -16.65
N ASN A 127 -1.84 -11.50 -15.80
CA ASN A 127 -3.25 -11.15 -15.96
C ASN A 127 -3.86 -10.80 -14.61
N VAL A 128 -4.76 -9.81 -14.60
CA VAL A 128 -5.57 -9.51 -13.42
C VAL A 128 -6.79 -10.44 -13.42
N ASP A 129 -6.93 -11.22 -12.35
CA ASP A 129 -8.19 -11.86 -12.00
C ASP A 129 -8.83 -11.11 -10.83
N THR A 130 -10.14 -10.87 -10.91
CA THR A 130 -10.87 -10.14 -9.87
C THR A 130 -12.12 -10.91 -9.50
N SER A 131 -12.20 -11.28 -8.22
CA SER A 131 -13.29 -12.04 -7.67
C SER A 131 -13.98 -11.28 -6.55
N THR A 132 -15.30 -11.21 -6.61
CA THR A 132 -16.13 -10.59 -5.56
C THR A 132 -16.63 -11.66 -4.60
N HIS A 133 -16.36 -11.47 -3.32
CA HIS A 133 -16.75 -12.38 -2.24
C HIS A 133 -17.68 -11.68 -1.26
N ILE A 134 -18.54 -12.45 -0.59
CA ILE A 134 -19.33 -11.96 0.54
C ILE A 134 -18.71 -12.52 1.82
N ILE A 135 -18.06 -11.66 2.60
CA ILE A 135 -17.42 -12.01 3.87
C ILE A 135 -18.15 -11.26 4.98
N GLU A 136 -18.71 -12.00 5.95
CA GLU A 136 -19.47 -11.43 7.07
C GLU A 136 -20.59 -10.44 6.66
N GLY A 137 -21.22 -10.69 5.51
CA GLY A 137 -22.30 -9.86 4.97
C GLY A 137 -21.83 -8.57 4.29
N LYS A 138 -20.52 -8.38 4.13
CA LYS A 138 -19.92 -7.31 3.31
C LYS A 138 -19.41 -7.87 2.00
N GLU A 139 -19.67 -7.14 0.93
CA GLU A 139 -19.08 -7.41 -0.38
C GLU A 139 -17.62 -6.94 -0.34
N VAL A 140 -16.70 -7.85 -0.62
CA VAL A 140 -15.26 -7.61 -0.68
C VAL A 140 -14.78 -8.03 -2.05
N THR A 141 -14.19 -7.10 -2.79
CA THR A 141 -13.49 -7.41 -4.03
C THR A 141 -12.07 -7.79 -3.68
N ILE A 142 -11.59 -8.90 -4.24
CA ILE A 142 -10.22 -9.35 -4.09
C ILE A 142 -9.68 -9.51 -5.50
N SER A 143 -8.68 -8.71 -5.83
CA SER A 143 -7.92 -8.86 -7.07
C SER A 143 -6.63 -9.62 -6.84
N THR A 144 -6.31 -10.48 -7.81
CA THR A 144 -5.09 -11.28 -7.88
C THR A 144 -4.42 -11.01 -9.23
N ILE A 145 -3.09 -10.94 -9.25
CA ILE A 145 -2.32 -10.90 -10.49
C ILE A 145 -1.75 -12.31 -10.70
N GLU A 146 -2.22 -13.01 -11.71
CA GLU A 146 -1.77 -14.33 -12.09
C GLU A 146 -0.59 -14.23 -13.07
N VAL A 147 0.46 -15.02 -12.83
CA VAL A 147 1.56 -15.17 -13.77
C VAL A 147 1.18 -16.20 -14.82
N LEU A 148 0.99 -15.74 -16.05
CA LEU A 148 0.82 -16.62 -17.19
C LEU A 148 2.22 -17.12 -17.56
N SER A 149 2.46 -18.42 -17.37
CA SER A 149 3.76 -19.03 -17.66
C SER A 149 4.33 -18.54 -19.00
N LYS A 150 5.65 -18.31 -19.05
CA LYS A 150 6.34 -18.03 -20.32
C LYS A 150 5.87 -19.10 -21.31
N GLU A 151 5.21 -18.66 -22.38
CA GLU A 151 4.87 -19.55 -23.49
C GLU A 151 6.14 -20.35 -23.78
N SER A 152 6.00 -21.67 -23.67
CA SER A 152 7.06 -22.59 -24.03
C SER A 152 7.25 -22.41 -25.53
N GLU A 153 8.18 -21.56 -25.94
CA GLU A 153 8.68 -21.50 -27.32
C GLU A 153 9.26 -22.85 -27.74
#